data_AF-A0A3M7RNA1-F1
#
_entry.id   AF-A0A3M7RNA1-F1
#
_cell.length_a   1.000
_cell.length_b   1.000
_cell.length_c   1.000
_cell.angle_alpha   90.00
_cell.angle_beta   90.00
_cell.angle_gamma   90.00
#
_symmetry.space_group_name_H-M   'P 1'
#
loop_
_entity.id
_entity.type
_entity.pdbx_description
1 polymer ?
#
loop_
_entity_poly.entity_id
_entity_poly.type
_entity_poly.pdbx_seq_one_letter_code
_entity_poly.pdbx_strand_id
1 'polypeptide(L)'
;MKYLGMWIDETFNSRVHVATRIKAFIFGYQNLKRCGITSDDVTSDIKLCFYKTYIRPTLCNGLDNVILNKTQIKKKQTLESKLIKGMFRLRKRTKSTQFLRAVNINKVDELIVNTKVKFLIRLVEFELTKSIIHELMAHDPDLSKDNKSLLYEISVITNRQTIYEMIKYGNEIVRQTVRRILKCRKDDEVIDIMEALEIEGENRRIRLNQLLHIEY
;
A
#
# COMPACT_ATOMS: atom_id res chain seq x y z
N MET A 1 -0.65 -12.62 20.97
CA MET A 1 -2.12 -12.75 20.84
C MET A 1 -2.58 -12.24 19.47
N LYS A 2 -3.66 -12.81 18.90
CA LYS A 2 -4.34 -12.24 17.72
C LYS A 2 -5.52 -11.38 18.18
N TYR A 3 -5.56 -10.11 17.81
CA TYR A 3 -6.63 -9.18 18.15
C TYR A 3 -7.07 -8.40 16.90
N LEU A 4 -8.36 -8.46 16.56
CA LEU A 4 -8.94 -7.80 15.37
C LEU A 4 -8.15 -8.03 14.06
N GLY A 5 -7.56 -9.22 13.91
CA GLY A 5 -6.74 -9.58 12.74
C GLY A 5 -5.27 -9.14 12.79
N MET A 6 -4.88 -8.38 13.81
CA MET A 6 -3.50 -8.05 14.13
C MET A 6 -2.85 -9.09 15.02
N TRP A 7 -1.53 -9.25 14.88
CA TRP A 7 -0.73 -10.10 15.75
C TRP A 7 0.06 -9.18 16.65
N ILE A 8 -0.22 -9.25 17.94
CA ILE A 8 0.42 -8.45 18.98
C ILE A 8 1.32 -9.41 19.76
N ASP A 9 2.61 -9.12 19.76
CA ASP A 9 3.57 -9.78 20.65
C ASP A 9 3.86 -8.88 21.86
N GLU A 10 4.46 -9.44 22.90
CA GLU A 10 4.80 -8.73 24.15
C GLU A 10 5.76 -7.56 23.92
N THR A 11 6.49 -7.57 22.80
CA THR A 11 7.44 -6.52 22.42
C THR A 11 6.83 -5.42 21.55
N PHE A 12 5.53 -5.53 21.23
CA PHE A 12 4.81 -4.71 20.25
C PHE A 12 5.55 -4.59 18.91
N ASN A 13 6.21 -5.67 18.49
CA ASN A 13 7.04 -5.69 17.30
C ASN A 13 6.23 -6.01 16.04
N SER A 14 6.49 -5.24 14.98
CA SER A 14 5.84 -5.41 13.69
C SER A 14 6.21 -6.70 12.95
N ARG A 15 7.29 -7.38 13.33
CA ARG A 15 7.85 -8.55 12.61
C ARG A 15 6.84 -9.68 12.43
N VAL A 16 6.20 -10.14 13.50
CA VAL A 16 5.26 -11.29 13.46
C VAL A 16 4.04 -10.95 12.62
N HIS A 17 3.48 -9.76 12.82
CA HIS A 17 2.34 -9.28 12.05
C HIS A 17 2.67 -9.16 10.56
N VAL A 18 3.79 -8.50 10.22
CA VAL A 18 4.24 -8.32 8.82
C VAL A 18 4.48 -9.67 8.13
N ALA A 19 5.14 -10.61 8.79
CA ALA A 19 5.38 -11.95 8.24
C ALA A 19 4.07 -12.68 7.95
N THR A 20 3.09 -12.58 8.87
CA THR A 20 1.78 -13.20 8.69
C THR A 20 0.99 -12.56 7.55
N ARG A 21 1.01 -11.23 7.43
CA ARG A 21 0.38 -10.52 6.29
C ARG A 21 1.02 -10.90 4.95
N ILE A 22 2.35 -11.04 4.90
CA ILE A 22 3.06 -11.50 3.70
C ILE A 22 2.61 -12.93 3.31
N LYS A 23 2.53 -13.85 4.28
CA LYS A 23 2.04 -15.21 4.02
C LYS A 23 0.61 -15.20 3.49
N ALA A 24 -0.29 -14.44 4.11
CA ALA A 24 -1.68 -14.29 3.68
C ALA A 24 -1.78 -13.71 2.26
N PHE A 25 -0.98 -12.70 1.94
CA PHE A 25 -0.91 -12.09 0.62
C PHE A 25 -0.47 -13.07 -0.47
N ILE A 26 0.59 -13.83 -0.20
CA ILE A 26 1.08 -14.88 -1.12
C ILE A 26 0.00 -15.94 -1.31
N PHE A 27 -0.59 -16.43 -0.23
CA PHE A 27 -1.63 -17.46 -0.28
C PHE A 27 -2.85 -17.00 -1.07
N GLY A 28 -3.37 -15.80 -0.81
CA GLY A 28 -4.47 -15.20 -1.56
C GLY A 28 -4.17 -15.12 -3.06
N TYR A 29 -2.96 -14.67 -3.42
CA TYR A 29 -2.55 -14.62 -4.82
C TYR A 29 -2.50 -16.01 -5.47
N GLN A 30 -1.97 -17.02 -4.77
CA GLN A 30 -1.93 -18.39 -5.31
C GLN A 30 -3.34 -18.94 -5.57
N ASN A 31 -4.32 -18.61 -4.72
CA ASN A 31 -5.71 -19.02 -4.93
C ASN A 31 -6.30 -18.37 -6.19
N LEU A 32 -6.08 -17.06 -6.40
CA LEU A 32 -6.52 -16.43 -7.65
C LEU A 32 -5.81 -17.01 -8.88
N LYS A 33 -4.51 -17.32 -8.75
CA LYS A 33 -3.76 -17.97 -9.82
C LYS A 33 -4.38 -19.32 -10.19
N ARG A 34 -4.81 -20.12 -9.21
CA ARG A 34 -5.54 -21.38 -9.44
C ARG A 34 -6.90 -21.16 -10.12
N CYS A 35 -7.53 -20.02 -9.90
CA CYS A 35 -8.77 -19.62 -10.57
C CYS A 35 -8.55 -19.04 -11.98
N GLY A 36 -7.33 -19.11 -12.53
CA GLY A 36 -7.05 -18.66 -13.89
C GLY A 36 -6.83 -17.15 -14.04
N ILE A 37 -6.65 -16.37 -12.97
CA ILE A 37 -6.46 -14.90 -13.07
C ILE A 37 -5.24 -14.50 -13.91
N THR A 38 -4.29 -15.43 -14.10
CA THR A 38 -3.10 -15.21 -14.93
C THR A 38 -3.33 -15.50 -16.42
N SER A 39 -4.50 -16.05 -16.81
CA SER A 39 -4.79 -16.36 -18.21
C SER A 39 -4.74 -15.10 -19.08
N ASP A 40 -4.38 -15.26 -20.35
CA ASP A 40 -4.38 -14.16 -21.31
C ASP A 40 -5.80 -13.78 -21.72
N ASP A 41 -6.77 -14.69 -21.59
CA ASP A 41 -8.20 -14.44 -21.88
C ASP A 41 -8.87 -13.53 -20.86
N VAL A 42 -8.31 -13.42 -19.66
CA VAL A 42 -8.85 -12.52 -18.63
C VAL A 42 -8.41 -11.09 -18.94
N THR A 43 -9.35 -10.15 -18.97
CA THR A 43 -9.07 -8.72 -19.22
C THR A 43 -8.25 -8.10 -18.10
N SER A 44 -7.53 -7.01 -18.41
CA SER A 44 -6.71 -6.30 -17.44
C SER A 44 -7.54 -5.78 -16.27
N ASP A 45 -8.75 -5.30 -16.55
CA ASP A 45 -9.66 -4.75 -15.55
C ASP A 45 -10.12 -5.78 -14.54
N ILE A 46 -10.46 -6.99 -14.99
CA ILE A 46 -10.81 -8.09 -14.09
C ILE A 46 -9.61 -8.44 -13.20
N LYS A 47 -8.41 -8.58 -13.80
CA LYS A 47 -7.17 -8.85 -13.04
C LYS A 47 -6.96 -7.80 -11.94
N LEU A 48 -7.07 -6.52 -12.29
CA LEU A 48 -6.87 -5.41 -11.37
C LEU A 48 -7.98 -5.30 -10.33
N CYS A 49 -9.24 -5.56 -10.70
CA CYS A 49 -10.37 -5.57 -9.78
C CYS A 49 -10.15 -6.62 -8.68
N PHE A 50 -9.87 -7.86 -9.04
CA PHE A 50 -9.61 -8.92 -8.07
C PHE A 50 -8.38 -8.63 -7.21
N TYR A 51 -7.31 -8.13 -7.83
CA TYR A 51 -6.10 -7.76 -7.10
C TYR A 51 -6.36 -6.66 -6.06
N LYS A 52 -6.98 -5.55 -6.46
CA LYS A 52 -7.23 -4.39 -5.59
C LYS A 52 -8.25 -4.70 -4.49
N THR A 53 -9.24 -5.54 -4.79
CA THR A 53 -10.34 -5.85 -3.87
C THR A 53 -9.99 -6.94 -2.87
N TYR A 54 -9.34 -8.03 -3.31
CA TYR A 54 -9.16 -9.21 -2.45
C TYR A 54 -7.73 -9.43 -2.00
N ILE A 55 -6.74 -9.05 -2.82
CA ILE A 55 -5.34 -9.42 -2.57
C ILE A 55 -4.61 -8.31 -1.86
N ARG A 56 -4.62 -7.11 -2.42
CA ARG A 56 -3.92 -5.96 -1.86
C ARG A 56 -4.30 -5.67 -0.40
N PRO A 57 -5.58 -5.73 0.02
CA PRO A 57 -5.94 -5.47 1.41
C PRO A 57 -5.31 -6.45 2.40
N THR A 58 -5.05 -7.70 2.00
CA THR A 58 -4.38 -8.69 2.89
C THR A 58 -2.94 -8.29 3.23
N LEU A 59 -2.28 -7.52 2.35
CA LEU A 59 -0.94 -7.00 2.58
C LEU A 59 -0.95 -5.82 3.57
N CYS A 60 -2.03 -5.04 3.58
CA CYS A 60 -2.12 -3.75 4.26
C CYS A 60 -2.95 -3.76 5.56
N ASN A 61 -3.74 -4.81 5.78
CA ASN A 61 -4.59 -4.93 6.96
C ASN A 61 -3.75 -4.85 8.26
N GLY A 62 -4.13 -3.94 9.17
CA GLY A 62 -3.47 -3.73 10.46
C GLY A 62 -2.14 -2.98 10.42
N LEU A 63 -1.76 -2.39 9.27
CA LEU A 63 -0.53 -1.58 9.17
C LEU A 63 -0.70 -0.12 9.64
N ASP A 64 -1.93 0.35 9.77
CA ASP A 64 -2.25 1.64 10.37
C ASP A 64 -1.69 1.75 11.79
N ASN A 65 -1.79 0.67 12.57
CA ASN A 65 -1.39 0.64 13.98
C ASN A 65 0.06 0.19 14.24
N VAL A 66 0.84 -0.05 13.18
CA VAL A 66 2.17 -0.67 13.30
C VAL A 66 3.21 0.19 12.61
N ILE A 67 4.33 0.45 13.28
CA ILE A 67 5.47 1.13 12.69
C ILE A 67 6.30 0.13 11.89
N LEU A 68 6.58 0.49 10.63
CA LEU A 68 7.34 -0.33 9.72
C LEU A 68 8.70 0.29 9.45
N ASN A 69 9.75 -0.53 9.52
CA ASN A 69 11.07 -0.09 9.11
C ASN A 69 11.21 -0.09 7.58
N LYS A 70 12.22 0.64 7.08
CA LYS A 70 12.51 0.75 5.63
C LYS A 70 12.65 -0.61 4.94
N THR A 71 13.25 -1.60 5.62
CA THR A 71 13.43 -2.95 5.09
C THR A 71 12.10 -3.68 4.89
N GLN A 72 11.17 -3.57 5.84
CA GLN A 72 9.83 -4.15 5.74
C GLN A 72 9.02 -3.50 4.62
N ILE A 73 9.06 -2.17 4.50
CA ILE A 73 8.40 -1.43 3.42
C ILE A 73 8.95 -1.88 2.06
N LYS A 74 10.28 -1.92 1.90
CA LYS A 74 10.93 -2.38 0.67
C LYS A 74 10.54 -3.82 0.33
N LYS A 75 10.55 -4.72 1.31
CA LYS A 75 10.15 -6.13 1.13
C LYS A 75 8.72 -6.25 0.63
N LYS A 76 7.78 -5.48 1.19
CA LYS A 76 6.38 -5.45 0.74
C LYS A 76 6.27 -4.89 -0.69
N GLN A 77 6.95 -3.78 -0.99
CA GLN A 77 6.95 -3.18 -2.33
C GLN A 77 7.49 -4.14 -3.40
N THR A 78 8.60 -4.82 -3.12
CA THR A 78 9.19 -5.80 -4.04
C THR A 78 8.25 -6.98 -4.25
N LEU A 79 7.61 -7.48 -3.20
CA LEU A 79 6.67 -8.59 -3.29
C LEU A 79 5.41 -8.20 -4.09
N GLU A 80 4.87 -7.01 -3.84
CA GLU A 80 3.72 -6.44 -4.56
C GLU A 80 4.02 -6.36 -6.07
N SER A 81 5.14 -5.73 -6.43
CA SER A 81 5.59 -5.60 -7.82
C SER A 81 5.76 -6.97 -8.50
N LYS A 82 6.40 -7.92 -7.81
CA LYS A 82 6.62 -9.27 -8.36
C LYS A 82 5.31 -9.99 -8.67
N LEU A 83 4.32 -9.92 -7.79
CA LEU A 83 3.07 -10.65 -7.95
C LEU A 83 2.14 -10.00 -8.99
N ILE A 84 2.07 -8.68 -9.03
CA ILE A 84 1.32 -7.96 -10.08
C ILE A 84 1.94 -8.26 -11.44
N LYS A 85 3.27 -8.18 -11.60
CA LYS A 85 3.94 -8.57 -12.86
C LYS A 85 3.64 -10.02 -13.25
N GLY A 86 3.64 -10.93 -12.28
CA GLY A 86 3.27 -12.33 -12.49
C GLY A 86 1.84 -12.51 -12.98
N MET A 87 0.90 -11.69 -12.47
CA MET A 87 -0.50 -11.67 -12.89
C MET A 87 -0.67 -11.32 -14.38
N PHE A 88 0.19 -10.44 -14.88
CA PHE A 88 0.23 -10.00 -16.28
C PHE A 88 1.26 -10.76 -17.12
N ARG A 89 1.87 -11.83 -16.58
CA ARG A 89 2.89 -12.65 -17.26
C ARG A 89 4.03 -11.82 -17.86
N LEU A 90 4.40 -10.73 -17.18
CA LEU A 90 5.48 -9.85 -17.61
C LEU A 90 6.85 -10.49 -17.33
N ARG A 91 7.84 -10.17 -18.17
CA ARG A 91 9.23 -10.58 -17.97
C ARG A 91 9.76 -10.05 -16.62
N LYS A 92 10.72 -10.77 -16.04
CA LYS A 92 11.34 -10.42 -14.75
C LYS A 92 11.96 -9.01 -14.76
N ARG A 93 12.66 -8.67 -15.85
CA ARG A 93 13.28 -7.36 -16.07
C ARG A 93 12.33 -6.45 -16.83
N THR A 94 11.61 -5.62 -16.07
CA THR A 94 10.62 -4.69 -16.61
C THR A 94 10.55 -3.42 -15.78
N LYS A 95 10.20 -2.30 -16.43
CA LYS A 95 9.98 -0.97 -15.83
C LYS A 95 8.78 -0.97 -14.85
N SER A 96 9.01 -1.47 -13.64
CA SER A 96 7.93 -1.71 -12.65
C SER A 96 7.16 -0.45 -12.28
N THR A 97 7.85 0.69 -12.18
CA THR A 97 7.26 1.93 -11.67
C THR A 97 6.21 2.46 -12.64
N GLN A 98 6.54 2.52 -13.92
CA GLN A 98 5.63 2.92 -14.99
C GLN A 98 4.43 1.98 -15.07
N PHE A 99 4.68 0.67 -15.03
CA PHE A 99 3.60 -0.31 -15.03
C PHE A 99 2.64 -0.11 -13.86
N LEU A 100 3.15 0.01 -12.63
CA LEU A 100 2.32 0.24 -11.43
C LEU A 100 1.53 1.56 -11.49
N ARG A 101 2.10 2.60 -12.10
CA ARG A 101 1.40 3.87 -12.35
C ARG A 101 0.25 3.68 -13.34
N ALA A 102 0.49 2.99 -14.45
CA ALA A 102 -0.52 2.71 -15.48
C ALA A 102 -1.74 1.98 -14.89
N VAL A 103 -1.49 0.95 -14.06
CA VAL A 103 -2.55 0.18 -13.39
C VAL A 103 -3.12 0.85 -12.14
N ASN A 104 -2.71 2.08 -11.83
CA ASN A 104 -3.16 2.86 -10.68
C ASN A 104 -2.93 2.16 -9.33
N ILE A 105 -1.71 1.68 -9.11
CA ILE A 105 -1.27 1.06 -7.86
C ILE A 105 -0.21 1.96 -7.23
N ASN A 106 -0.62 2.68 -6.18
CA ASN A 106 0.26 3.54 -5.38
C ASN A 106 1.43 2.74 -4.81
N LYS A 107 2.53 3.41 -4.46
CA LYS A 107 3.59 2.72 -3.72
C LYS A 107 3.10 2.37 -2.30
N VAL A 108 3.71 1.34 -1.72
CA VAL A 108 3.35 0.81 -0.40
C VAL A 108 3.60 1.85 0.70
N ASP A 109 4.68 2.62 0.61
CA ASP A 109 4.97 3.73 1.53
C ASP A 109 3.88 4.82 1.48
N GLU A 110 3.52 5.27 0.28
CA GLU A 110 2.44 6.24 0.05
C GLU A 110 1.09 5.75 0.62
N LEU A 111 0.79 4.47 0.41
CA LEU A 111 -0.42 3.84 0.93
C LEU A 111 -0.43 3.77 2.46
N ILE A 112 0.70 3.42 3.08
CA ILE A 112 0.84 3.38 4.55
C ILE A 112 0.59 4.76 5.15
N VAL A 113 1.22 5.81 4.60
CA VAL A 113 1.03 7.19 5.06
C VAL A 113 -0.45 7.59 4.98
N ASN A 114 -1.09 7.34 3.83
CA ASN A 114 -2.50 7.66 3.64
C ASN A 114 -3.40 6.91 4.64
N THR A 115 -3.13 5.62 4.86
CA THR A 115 -3.90 4.80 5.80
C THR A 115 -3.76 5.30 7.24
N LYS A 116 -2.54 5.67 7.65
CA LYS A 116 -2.25 6.21 8.99
C LYS A 116 -2.92 7.55 9.24
N VAL A 117 -2.82 8.47 8.29
CA VAL A 117 -3.49 9.79 8.37
C VAL A 117 -5.02 9.59 8.47
N LYS A 118 -5.61 8.76 7.61
CA LYS A 118 -7.05 8.44 7.67
C LYS A 118 -7.45 7.78 8.98
N PHE A 119 -6.60 6.94 9.55
CA PHE A 119 -6.88 6.32 10.83
C PHE A 119 -6.83 7.34 11.97
N LEU A 120 -5.84 8.24 12.01
CA LEU A 120 -5.80 9.32 12.99
C LEU A 120 -7.05 10.22 12.91
N ILE A 121 -7.50 10.55 11.69
CA ILE A 121 -8.74 11.32 11.49
C ILE A 121 -9.93 10.60 12.12
N ARG A 122 -10.12 9.31 11.83
CA ARG A 122 -11.18 8.51 12.44
C ARG A 122 -11.09 8.54 13.97
N LEU A 123 -9.90 8.39 14.54
CA LEU A 123 -9.72 8.40 16.00
C LEU A 123 -10.16 9.71 16.67
N VAL A 124 -10.02 10.86 15.99
CA VAL A 124 -10.43 12.14 16.55
C VAL A 124 -11.87 12.54 16.20
N GLU A 125 -12.44 11.96 15.15
CA GLU A 125 -13.85 12.18 14.76
C GLU A 125 -14.82 11.45 15.70
N PHE A 126 -14.42 10.30 16.24
CA PHE A 126 -15.21 9.57 17.22
C PHE A 126 -14.99 10.12 18.64
N GLU A 127 -16.04 10.66 19.26
CA GLU A 127 -15.96 11.30 20.58
C GLU A 127 -15.33 10.39 21.64
N LEU A 128 -15.71 9.11 21.70
CA LEU A 128 -15.16 8.18 22.69
C LEU A 128 -13.64 8.01 22.56
N THR A 129 -13.14 7.79 21.34
CA THR A 129 -11.70 7.62 21.11
C THR A 129 -10.94 8.91 21.32
N LYS A 130 -11.53 10.05 20.98
CA LYS A 130 -10.98 11.37 21.25
C LYS A 130 -10.84 11.63 22.75
N SER A 131 -11.87 11.33 23.56
CA SER A 131 -11.81 11.42 25.02
C SER A 131 -10.73 10.53 25.60
N ILE A 132 -10.63 9.27 25.14
CA ILE A 132 -9.57 8.35 25.57
C ILE A 132 -8.18 8.91 25.24
N ILE A 133 -7.97 9.46 24.05
CA ILE A 133 -6.68 10.05 23.66
C ILE A 133 -6.33 11.23 24.57
N HIS A 134 -7.29 12.12 24.86
CA HIS A 134 -7.05 13.24 25.76
C HIS A 134 -6.68 12.78 27.17
N GLU A 135 -7.39 11.79 27.69
CA GLU A 135 -7.12 11.21 29.02
C GLU A 135 -5.74 10.54 29.08
N LEU A 136 -5.40 9.75 28.07
CA LEU A 136 -4.09 9.11 27.95
C LEU A 136 -2.96 10.13 27.87
N MET A 137 -3.13 11.21 27.11
CA MET A 137 -2.12 12.28 27.02
C MET A 137 -1.99 13.09 28.31
N ALA A 138 -3.05 13.21 29.10
CA ALA A 138 -3.02 13.88 30.40
C ALA A 138 -2.29 13.04 31.46
N HIS A 139 -2.48 11.73 31.44
CA HIS A 139 -1.87 10.80 32.40
C HIS A 139 -0.49 10.28 32.01
N ASP A 140 -0.17 10.24 30.72
CA ASP A 140 1.14 9.84 30.19
C ASP A 140 1.63 10.85 29.14
N PRO A 141 2.29 11.94 29.58
CA PRO A 141 2.85 12.95 28.68
C PRO A 141 3.92 12.40 27.72
N ASP A 142 4.59 11.31 28.11
CA ASP A 142 5.67 10.68 27.34
C ASP A 142 5.14 9.74 26.26
N LEU A 143 3.83 9.45 26.23
CA LEU A 143 3.16 8.71 25.15
C LEU A 143 3.44 9.32 23.77
N SER A 144 3.57 10.64 23.71
CA SER A 144 3.92 11.39 22.49
C SER A 144 5.35 11.16 21.99
N LYS A 145 6.23 10.65 22.87
CA LYS A 145 7.65 10.35 22.61
C LYS A 145 7.91 8.86 22.34
N ASP A 146 6.92 7.99 22.55
CA ASP A 146 7.05 6.58 22.22
C ASP A 146 7.25 6.41 20.71
N ASN A 147 8.46 5.99 20.34
CA ASN A 147 8.85 5.78 18.96
C ASN A 147 8.15 4.60 18.28
N LYS A 148 7.29 3.87 18.99
CA LYS A 148 6.38 2.83 18.50
C LYS A 148 4.94 3.32 18.34
N SER A 149 4.62 4.55 18.74
CA SER A 149 3.27 5.10 18.66
C SER A 149 2.92 5.64 17.27
N LEU A 150 1.64 5.54 16.90
CA LEU A 150 1.10 6.18 15.69
C LEU A 150 1.33 7.69 15.67
N LEU A 151 1.16 8.35 16.83
CA LEU A 151 1.32 9.79 16.97
C LEU A 151 2.76 10.21 16.70
N TYR A 152 3.75 9.46 17.19
CA TYR A 152 5.15 9.69 16.87
C TYR A 152 5.45 9.52 15.38
N GLU A 153 4.94 8.46 14.75
CA GLU A 153 5.20 8.26 13.33
C GLU A 153 4.60 9.38 12.47
N ILE A 154 3.38 9.82 12.78
CA ILE A 154 2.73 10.92 12.07
C ILE A 154 3.43 12.25 12.39
N SER A 155 3.89 12.48 13.62
CA SER A 155 4.65 13.68 14.00
C SER A 155 5.93 13.78 13.17
N VAL A 156 6.64 12.67 12.97
CA VAL A 156 7.85 12.60 12.11
C VAL A 156 7.51 12.81 10.63
N ILE A 157 6.44 12.20 10.12
CA ILE A 157 6.01 12.35 8.72
C ILE A 157 5.62 13.80 8.42
N THR A 158 4.92 14.45 9.34
CA THR A 158 4.37 15.80 9.13
C THR A 158 5.27 16.90 9.64
N ASN A 159 6.27 16.57 10.45
CA ASN A 159 7.08 17.49 11.26
C ASN A 159 6.20 18.42 12.12
N ARG A 160 5.19 17.86 12.80
CA ARG A 160 4.22 18.59 13.63
C ARG A 160 4.04 17.91 14.98
N GLN A 161 3.68 18.68 16.00
CA GLN A 161 3.56 18.18 17.37
C GLN A 161 2.11 18.08 17.86
N THR A 162 1.20 18.91 17.33
CA THR A 162 -0.20 18.85 17.73
C THR A 162 -1.00 17.92 16.80
N ILE A 163 -1.99 17.22 17.35
CA ILE A 163 -2.86 16.30 16.59
C ILE A 163 -3.58 17.04 15.45
N TYR A 164 -4.05 18.27 15.70
CA TYR A 164 -4.71 19.08 14.68
C TYR A 164 -3.79 19.42 13.50
N GLU A 165 -2.55 19.83 13.77
CA GLU A 165 -1.58 20.09 12.72
C GLU A 165 -1.16 18.80 11.99
N MET A 166 -0.96 17.71 12.72
CA MET A 166 -0.68 16.39 12.13
C MET A 166 -1.76 15.99 11.11
N ILE A 167 -3.04 16.20 11.44
CA ILE A 167 -4.15 15.92 10.53
C ILE A 167 -4.14 16.86 9.33
N LYS A 168 -4.01 18.18 9.56
CA LYS A 168 -4.01 19.19 8.50
C LYS A 168 -2.88 18.94 7.49
N TYR A 169 -1.65 18.76 7.97
CA TYR A 169 -0.48 18.53 7.13
C TYR A 169 -0.45 17.11 6.54
N GLY A 170 -0.89 16.11 7.30
CA GLY A 170 -1.06 14.75 6.80
C GLY A 170 -2.01 14.70 5.60
N ASN A 171 -3.16 15.38 5.68
CA ASN A 171 -4.09 15.51 4.56
C ASN A 171 -3.47 16.20 3.35
N GLU A 172 -2.67 17.24 3.56
CA GLU A 172 -1.98 17.92 2.47
C GLU A 172 -0.95 17.00 1.78
N ILE A 173 -0.17 16.22 2.54
CA ILE A 173 0.74 15.20 2.00
C ILE A 173 -0.02 14.18 1.15
N VAL A 174 -1.18 13.70 1.64
CA VAL A 174 -2.03 12.76 0.89
C VAL A 174 -2.54 13.40 -0.41
N ARG A 175 -3.02 14.64 -0.37
CA ARG A 175 -3.49 15.38 -1.57
C ARG A 175 -2.37 15.58 -2.58
N GLN A 176 -1.19 16.00 -2.14
CA GLN A 176 -0.02 16.17 -3.00
C GLN A 176 0.41 14.85 -3.65
N THR A 177 0.36 13.75 -2.88
CA THR A 177 0.65 12.41 -3.40
C THR A 177 -0.33 12.02 -4.50
N VAL A 178 -1.63 12.24 -4.30
CA VAL A 178 -2.66 11.98 -5.33
C VAL A 178 -2.42 12.83 -6.58
N ARG A 179 -2.18 14.15 -6.42
CA ARG A 179 -1.87 15.05 -7.55
C ARG A 179 -0.63 14.58 -8.33
N ARG A 180 0.42 14.16 -7.63
CA ARG A 180 1.64 13.62 -8.25
C ARG A 180 1.35 12.37 -9.06
N ILE A 181 0.58 11.43 -8.50
CA ILE A 181 0.20 10.19 -9.20
C ILE A 181 -0.59 10.52 -10.47
N LEU A 182 -1.59 11.40 -10.38
CA LEU A 182 -2.38 11.84 -11.53
C LEU A 182 -1.51 12.50 -12.61
N LYS A 183 -0.55 13.33 -12.21
CA LYS A 183 0.40 13.95 -13.14
C LYS A 183 1.24 12.89 -13.86
N CYS A 184 1.84 11.96 -13.12
CA CYS A 184 2.67 10.89 -13.69
C CYS A 184 1.89 9.91 -14.60
N ARG A 185 0.57 9.88 -14.53
CA ARG A 185 -0.26 9.07 -15.45
C ARG A 185 -0.51 9.75 -16.80
N LYS A 186 -0.13 11.02 -16.93
CA LYS A 186 -0.14 11.76 -18.19
C LYS A 186 1.21 11.70 -18.91
N ASP A 187 2.20 11.00 -18.36
CA ASP A 187 3.47 10.76 -19.03
C ASP A 187 3.20 9.86 -20.25
N ASP A 188 3.71 10.21 -21.43
CA ASP A 188 3.45 9.47 -22.69
C ASP A 188 3.73 7.97 -22.56
N GLU A 189 4.85 7.61 -21.91
CA GLU A 189 5.22 6.21 -21.65
C GLU A 189 4.14 5.47 -20.82
N VAL A 190 3.48 6.17 -19.88
CA VAL A 190 2.42 5.58 -19.06
C VAL A 190 1.10 5.48 -19.83
N ILE A 191 0.82 6.44 -20.72
CA ILE A 191 -0.33 6.40 -21.63
C ILE A 191 -0.22 5.20 -22.57
N ASP A 192 0.93 4.99 -23.21
CA ASP A 192 1.16 3.83 -24.08
C ASP A 192 0.92 2.49 -23.37
N ILE A 193 1.33 2.39 -22.10
CA ILE A 193 1.10 1.20 -21.28
C ILE A 193 -0.40 1.05 -20.95
N MET A 194 -1.10 2.15 -20.69
CA MET A 194 -2.54 2.14 -20.45
C MET A 194 -3.32 1.67 -21.68
N GLU A 195 -2.99 2.16 -22.87
CA GLU A 195 -3.58 1.69 -24.13
C GLU A 195 -3.26 0.20 -24.36
N ALA A 196 -2.03 -0.23 -24.07
CA ALA A 196 -1.66 -1.63 -24.16
C ALA A 196 -2.47 -2.53 -23.21
N LEU A 197 -2.92 -2.02 -22.06
CA LEU A 197 -3.75 -2.77 -21.10
C LEU A 197 -5.18 -3.02 -21.61
N GLU A 198 -5.67 -2.20 -22.54
CA GLU A 198 -7.00 -2.34 -23.15
C GLU A 198 -7.04 -3.45 -24.22
N ILE A 199 -5.87 -3.84 -24.75
CA ILE A 199 -5.75 -4.97 -25.68
C ILE A 199 -6.13 -6.27 -24.96
N GLU A 200 -6.70 -7.22 -25.70
CA GLU A 200 -7.07 -8.53 -25.19
C GLU A 200 -6.05 -9.63 -25.56
N GLY A 201 -6.10 -10.73 -24.81
CA GLY A 201 -5.36 -11.94 -25.13
C GLY A 201 -3.84 -11.80 -25.10
N GLU A 202 -3.19 -12.53 -26.01
CA GLU A 202 -1.74 -12.60 -26.13
C GLU A 202 -1.11 -11.30 -26.65
N ASN A 203 -1.81 -10.56 -27.50
CA ASN A 203 -1.33 -9.30 -28.07
C ASN A 203 -1.03 -8.26 -26.99
N ARG A 204 -1.90 -8.17 -25.97
CA ARG A 204 -1.65 -7.37 -24.77
C ARG A 204 -0.32 -7.72 -24.12
N ARG A 205 -0.10 -9.01 -23.88
CA ARG A 205 1.11 -9.50 -23.20
C ARG A 205 2.35 -9.16 -24.02
N ILE A 206 2.30 -9.32 -25.35
CA ILE A 206 3.40 -8.97 -26.25
C ILE A 206 3.69 -7.47 -26.17
N ARG A 207 2.66 -6.63 -26.36
CA ARG A 207 2.80 -5.16 -26.34
C ARG A 207 3.32 -4.65 -25.00
N LEU A 208 2.78 -5.13 -23.88
CA LEU A 208 3.27 -4.77 -22.55
C LEU A 208 4.73 -5.16 -22.35
N ASN A 209 5.15 -6.34 -22.83
CA ASN A 209 6.55 -6.75 -22.71
C ASN A 209 7.47 -5.90 -23.58
N GLN A 210 7.04 -5.41 -24.74
CA GLN A 210 7.81 -4.48 -25.57
C GLN A 210 8.01 -3.14 -24.86
N LEU A 211 6.91 -2.52 -24.41
CA LEU A 211 6.94 -1.19 -23.77
C LEU A 211 7.72 -1.19 -22.45
N LEU A 212 7.58 -2.26 -21.67
CA LEU A 212 8.16 -2.35 -20.33
C LEU A 212 9.56 -2.96 -20.32
N HIS A 213 10.09 -3.44 -21.44
CA HIS A 213 11.39 -4.10 -21.45
C HIS A 213 12.51 -3.13 -21.03
N ILE A 214 13.57 -3.72 -20.47
CA ILE A 214 14.81 -3.03 -20.18
C ILE A 214 15.89 -3.85 -20.88
N GLU A 215 16.41 -3.31 -21.99
CA GLU A 215 17.56 -3.85 -22.71
C GLU A 215 18.84 -3.39 -22.03
N TYR A 216 19.76 -4.33 -21.81
CA TYR A 216 21.16 -4.11 -21.44
C TYR A 216 21.99 -5.14 -22.16
#